data_AF-A0A1B1URJ1-F1
#
_entry.id   AF-A0A1B1URJ1-F1
#
_cell.length_a   1.000
_cell.length_b   1.000
_cell.length_c   1.000
_cell.angle_alpha   90.00
_cell.angle_beta   90.00
_cell.angle_gamma   90.00
#
_symmetry.space_group_name_H-M   'P 1'
#
loop_
_entity.id
_entity.type
_entity.pdbx_description
1 polymer ?
#
loop_
_entity_poly.entity_id
_entity_poly.type
_entity_poly.pdbx_seq_one_letter_code
_entity_poly.pdbx_strand_id
1 'polypeptide(L)'
;MELGAQFETLAAELSAAQHAASESISYSDQWSCAKIHMRAGVDARAERDAGTRQIEAILARLDPIERAIMQTQACTISGLGVKARHAAYVMSQYWEAPIDQIDWETRAVRLLIEAVCDVARTPLPLRNERSND
;
A
#
# COMPACT_ATOMS: atom_id res chain seq x y z
N MET A 1 20.31 3.37 -1.25
CA MET A 1 19.47 2.41 -1.98
C MET A 1 18.84 1.37 -1.05
N GLU A 2 19.52 0.95 0.01
CA GLU A 2 19.01 -0.03 0.97
C GLU A 2 17.66 0.36 1.62
N LEU A 3 17.51 1.61 2.06
CA LEU A 3 16.24 2.10 2.63
C LEU A 3 15.03 1.98 1.68
N GLY A 4 15.24 2.19 0.37
CA GLY A 4 14.18 2.05 -0.62
C GLY A 4 13.70 0.59 -0.75
N ALA A 5 14.65 -0.36 -0.78
CA ALA A 5 14.31 -1.78 -0.84
C ALA A 5 13.63 -2.28 0.46
N GLN A 6 14.06 -1.79 1.62
CA GLN A 6 13.41 -2.10 2.90
C GLN A 6 11.99 -1.55 2.95
N PHE A 7 11.78 -0.31 2.50
CA PHE A 7 10.47 0.31 2.37
C PHE A 7 9.55 -0.51 1.46
N GLU A 8 10.01 -0.89 0.27
CA GLU A 8 9.21 -1.65 -0.70
C GLU A 8 8.77 -3.02 -0.16
N THR A 9 9.67 -3.70 0.55
CA THR A 9 9.36 -4.99 1.20
C THR A 9 8.26 -4.81 2.25
N LEU A 10 8.41 -3.82 3.14
CA LEU A 10 7.43 -3.58 4.21
C LEU A 10 6.09 -3.08 3.68
N ALA A 11 6.10 -2.25 2.64
CA ALA A 11 4.87 -1.79 1.98
C ALA A 11 4.12 -2.97 1.36
N ALA A 12 4.82 -3.90 0.70
CA ALA A 12 4.21 -5.12 0.17
C ALA A 12 3.68 -6.04 1.28
N GLU A 13 4.43 -6.22 2.38
CA GLU A 13 3.96 -6.96 3.56
C GLU A 13 2.67 -6.36 4.14
N LEU A 14 2.61 -5.03 4.24
CA LEU A 14 1.43 -4.33 4.74
C LEU A 14 0.21 -4.54 3.83
N SER A 15 0.37 -4.34 2.52
CA SER A 15 -0.72 -4.56 1.56
C SER A 15 -1.24 -6.00 1.61
N ALA A 16 -0.35 -6.99 1.71
CA ALA A 16 -0.74 -8.39 1.86
C ALA A 16 -1.51 -8.67 3.16
N ALA A 17 -1.05 -8.10 4.29
CA ALA A 17 -1.73 -8.21 5.58
C ALA A 17 -3.14 -7.56 5.57
N GLN A 18 -3.29 -6.41 4.88
CA GLN A 18 -4.57 -5.73 4.72
C GLN A 18 -5.55 -6.54 3.87
N HIS A 19 -5.10 -7.11 2.74
CA HIS A 19 -5.95 -7.98 1.90
C HIS A 19 -6.43 -9.21 2.66
N ALA A 20 -5.56 -9.89 3.41
CA ALA A 20 -5.93 -11.05 4.21
C ALA A 20 -6.97 -10.70 5.31
N ALA A 21 -6.87 -9.51 5.89
CA ALA A 21 -7.84 -9.01 6.85
C ALA A 21 -9.20 -8.69 6.21
N SER A 22 -9.23 -8.14 5.00
CA SER A 22 -10.45 -7.84 4.25
C SER A 22 -11.18 -9.10 3.77
N GLU A 23 -10.46 -10.14 3.33
CA GLU A 23 -11.05 -11.43 2.92
C GLU A 23 -11.74 -12.16 4.08
N SER A 24 -11.16 -12.07 5.29
CA SER A 24 -11.75 -12.65 6.51
C SER A 24 -13.07 -12.00 6.91
N ILE A 25 -13.30 -10.74 6.53
CA ILE A 25 -14.58 -10.04 6.77
C ILE A 25 -15.62 -10.52 5.74
N SER A 26 -15.23 -10.69 4.48
CA SER A 26 -16.12 -11.07 3.36
C SER A 26 -16.68 -12.50 3.50
N TYR A 27 -15.87 -13.48 3.92
CA TYR A 27 -16.32 -14.87 4.12
C TYR A 27 -17.34 -15.03 5.27
N SER A 28 -17.30 -14.14 6.26
CA SER A 28 -18.24 -14.16 7.40
C SER A 28 -19.66 -13.74 7.01
N ASP A 29 -19.81 -12.86 6.02
CA ASP A 29 -21.12 -12.33 5.63
C ASP A 29 -21.90 -13.30 4.71
N GLN A 30 -21.22 -14.26 4.09
CA GLN A 30 -21.86 -15.21 3.16
C GLN A 30 -22.41 -16.48 3.83
N TRP A 31 -22.01 -16.80 5.08
CA TRP A 31 -22.45 -18.02 5.79
C TRP A 31 -23.56 -17.79 6.83
N SER A 32 -24.06 -16.57 7.01
CA SER A 32 -25.11 -16.30 8.02
C SER A 32 -26.52 -16.71 7.56
N CYS A 33 -26.70 -17.97 7.18
CA CYS A 33 -28.01 -18.62 7.10
C CYS A 33 -27.96 -20.11 7.51
N ALA A 34 -27.27 -20.44 8.60
CA ALA A 34 -27.59 -21.62 9.41
C ALA A 34 -26.93 -21.50 10.79
N LYS A 35 -27.76 -21.51 11.85
CA LYS A 35 -27.35 -21.55 13.27
C LYS A 35 -26.29 -22.63 13.52
N ILE A 36 -25.24 -22.31 14.29
CA ILE A 36 -24.74 -23.08 15.45
C ILE A 36 -23.63 -22.30 16.20
N HIS A 37 -23.88 -22.10 17.51
CA HIS A 37 -22.98 -21.88 18.67
C HIS A 37 -22.13 -20.61 18.89
N MET A 38 -22.38 -20.03 20.08
CA MET A 38 -21.64 -18.98 20.84
C MET A 38 -20.11 -19.15 21.03
N ARG A 39 -19.46 -20.14 20.42
CA ARG A 39 -17.99 -20.32 20.47
C ARG A 39 -17.25 -19.63 19.32
N ALA A 40 -17.90 -19.45 18.16
CA ALA A 40 -17.29 -18.82 16.99
C ALA A 40 -16.95 -17.32 17.16
N GLY A 41 -17.63 -16.63 18.10
CA GLY A 41 -17.40 -15.20 18.35
C GLY A 41 -16.08 -14.88 19.09
N VAL A 42 -15.48 -15.86 19.78
CA VAL A 42 -14.19 -15.67 20.47
C VAL A 42 -13.03 -15.87 19.50
N ASP A 43 -13.13 -16.86 18.62
CA ASP A 43 -12.09 -17.18 17.64
C ASP A 43 -12.00 -16.09 16.54
N ALA A 44 -13.14 -15.65 15.99
CA ALA A 44 -13.16 -14.57 15.00
C ALA A 44 -12.68 -13.22 15.56
N ARG A 45 -12.86 -12.97 16.87
CA ARG A 45 -12.36 -11.77 17.53
C ARG A 45 -10.86 -11.86 17.78
N ALA A 46 -10.36 -13.03 18.21
CA ALA A 46 -8.93 -13.27 18.38
C ALA A 46 -8.17 -13.19 17.05
N GLU A 47 -8.75 -13.66 15.94
CA GLU A 47 -8.20 -13.55 14.59
C GLU A 47 -8.15 -12.10 14.10
N ARG A 48 -9.23 -11.33 14.28
CA ARG A 48 -9.22 -9.88 13.98
C ARG A 48 -8.22 -9.11 14.83
N ASP A 49 -8.12 -9.43 16.11
CA ASP A 49 -7.15 -8.83 17.03
C ASP A 49 -5.71 -9.23 16.67
N ALA A 50 -5.48 -10.43 16.12
CA ALA A 50 -4.18 -10.85 15.61
C ALA A 50 -3.81 -10.12 14.31
N GLY A 51 -4.74 -10.01 13.35
CA GLY A 51 -4.54 -9.27 12.10
C GLY A 51 -4.26 -7.78 12.34
N THR A 52 -5.00 -7.16 13.26
CA THR A 52 -4.78 -5.76 13.64
C THR A 52 -3.39 -5.56 14.26
N ARG A 53 -2.98 -6.44 15.19
CA ARG A 53 -1.62 -6.41 15.78
C ARG A 53 -0.52 -6.60 14.75
N GLN A 54 -0.74 -7.44 13.75
CA GLN A 54 0.21 -7.63 12.66
C GLN A 54 0.36 -6.36 11.80
N ILE A 55 -0.76 -5.72 11.44
CA ILE A 55 -0.76 -4.44 10.71
C ILE A 55 -0.03 -3.36 11.51
N GLU A 56 -0.35 -3.21 12.80
CA GLU A 56 0.31 -2.26 13.70
C GLU A 56 1.82 -2.50 13.81
N ALA A 57 2.24 -3.76 13.90
CA ALA A 57 3.66 -4.12 13.94
C ALA A 57 4.40 -3.76 12.65
N ILE A 58 3.77 -3.93 11.48
CA ILE A 58 4.34 -3.54 10.19
C ILE A 58 4.43 -2.01 10.10
N LEU A 59 3.37 -1.29 10.47
CA LEU A 59 3.36 0.18 10.49
C LEU A 59 4.43 0.76 11.42
N ALA A 60 4.63 0.17 12.61
CA ALA A 60 5.67 0.58 13.55
C ALA A 60 7.09 0.39 12.98
N ARG A 61 7.30 -0.63 12.12
CA ARG A 61 8.58 -0.86 11.41
C ARG A 61 8.74 0.12 10.24
N LEU A 62 7.64 0.52 9.61
CA LEU A 62 7.64 1.40 8.44
C LEU A 62 7.94 2.86 8.81
N ASP A 63 7.37 3.38 9.89
CA ASP A 63 7.51 4.77 10.35
C ASP A 63 8.97 5.30 10.37
N PRO A 64 9.95 4.62 11.01
CA PRO A 64 11.33 5.13 11.03
C PRO A 64 11.97 5.16 9.63
N ILE A 65 11.58 4.25 8.73
CA ILE A 65 12.10 4.20 7.36
C ILE A 65 11.50 5.33 6.52
N GLU A 66 10.20 5.59 6.64
CA GLU A 66 9.54 6.70 5.95
C GLU A 66 10.13 8.05 6.37
N ARG A 67 10.34 8.24 7.69
CA ARG A 67 11.01 9.44 8.20
C ARG A 67 12.41 9.58 7.63
N ALA A 68 13.19 8.50 7.57
CA ALA A 68 14.53 8.54 6.99
C ALA A 68 14.50 8.89 5.50
N ILE A 69 13.57 8.32 4.73
CA ILE A 69 13.36 8.64 3.30
C ILE A 69 13.01 10.11 3.14
N MET A 70 12.11 10.65 3.98
CA MET A 70 11.68 12.05 3.91
C MET A 70 12.80 13.02 4.29
N GLN A 71 13.55 12.74 5.37
CA GLN A 71 14.64 13.58 5.86
C GLN A 71 15.89 13.55 4.98
N THR A 72 16.14 12.43 4.30
CA THR A 72 17.32 12.33 3.43
C THR A 72 17.13 13.18 2.18
N GLN A 73 18.06 14.09 1.90
CA GLN A 73 18.06 14.86 0.65
C GLN A 73 18.31 13.93 -0.55
N ALA A 74 17.53 14.10 -1.61
CA ALA A 74 17.76 13.37 -2.86
C ALA A 74 18.82 14.11 -3.70
N CYS A 75 20.06 13.64 -3.65
CA CYS A 75 21.16 14.20 -4.45
C CYS A 75 21.38 13.48 -5.79
N THR A 76 20.57 12.46 -6.09
CA THR A 76 20.67 11.64 -7.30
C THR A 76 19.29 11.35 -7.86
N ILE A 77 19.22 11.02 -9.16
CA ILE A 77 17.98 10.59 -9.81
C ILE A 77 17.41 9.35 -9.11
N SER A 78 18.24 8.37 -8.73
CA SER A 78 17.79 7.20 -7.97
C SER A 78 17.22 7.58 -6.59
N GLY A 79 17.82 8.55 -5.91
CA GLY A 79 17.29 9.06 -4.63
C GLY A 79 15.95 9.77 -4.80
N LEU A 80 15.76 10.48 -5.92
CA LEU A 80 14.47 11.10 -6.27
C LEU A 80 13.42 10.03 -6.60
N GLY A 81 13.81 8.95 -7.28
CA GLY A 81 12.96 7.79 -7.54
C GLY A 81 12.43 7.15 -6.25
N VAL A 82 13.29 6.98 -5.22
CA VAL A 82 12.84 6.47 -3.90
C VAL A 82 11.77 7.37 -3.28
N LYS A 83 11.95 8.70 -3.34
CA LYS A 83 10.95 9.65 -2.83
C LYS A 83 9.65 9.61 -3.64
N ALA A 84 9.74 9.51 -4.96
CA ALA A 84 8.56 9.42 -5.82
C ALA A 84 7.76 8.13 -5.55
N ARG A 85 8.44 7.00 -5.34
CA ARG A 85 7.78 5.74 -4.94
C ARG A 85 7.14 5.83 -3.56
N HIS A 86 7.80 6.46 -2.60
CA HIS A 86 7.21 6.73 -1.30
C HIS A 86 5.97 7.62 -1.41
N ALA A 87 6.03 8.69 -2.22
CA ALA A 87 4.87 9.54 -2.48
C ALA A 87 3.72 8.76 -3.13
N ALA A 88 4.00 7.88 -4.10
CA ALA A 88 3.00 7.02 -4.71
C ALA A 88 2.31 6.08 -3.70
N TYR A 89 3.07 5.57 -2.73
CA TYR A 89 2.52 4.75 -1.65
C TYR A 89 1.63 5.55 -0.69
N VAL A 90 2.10 6.71 -0.23
CA VAL A 90 1.32 7.59 0.68
C VAL A 90 0.06 8.12 0.00
N MET A 91 0.12 8.33 -1.31
CA MET A 91 -0.97 8.86 -2.13
C MET A 91 -1.60 7.75 -3.00
N SER A 92 -1.67 6.52 -2.50
CA SER A 92 -2.17 5.36 -3.24
C SER A 92 -3.57 5.59 -3.81
N GLN A 93 -4.40 6.38 -3.14
CA GLN A 93 -5.74 6.76 -3.59
C GLN A 93 -5.76 7.45 -4.97
N TYR A 94 -4.64 8.02 -5.43
CA TYR A 94 -4.53 8.65 -6.75
C TYR A 94 -4.47 7.64 -7.92
N TRP A 95 -4.26 6.36 -7.60
CA TRP A 95 -4.26 5.25 -8.57
C TRP A 95 -5.56 4.43 -8.56
N GLU A 96 -6.53 4.74 -7.69
CA GLU A 96 -7.81 4.01 -7.59
C GLU A 96 -8.77 4.30 -8.75
N ALA A 97 -8.54 5.38 -9.51
CA ALA A 97 -9.33 5.75 -10.68
C ALA A 97 -8.46 5.95 -11.94
N PRO A 98 -9.03 5.77 -13.14
CA PRO A 98 -8.40 6.12 -14.40
C PRO A 98 -7.97 7.59 -14.47
N ILE A 99 -6.87 7.88 -15.18
CA ILE A 99 -6.25 9.22 -15.23
C ILE A 99 -7.15 10.30 -15.85
N ASP A 100 -8.12 9.91 -16.66
CA ASP A 100 -9.13 10.76 -17.28
C ASP A 100 -10.33 11.06 -16.36
N GLN A 101 -10.45 10.35 -15.23
CA GLN A 101 -11.56 10.45 -14.28
C GLN A 101 -11.19 11.11 -12.95
N ILE A 102 -9.91 11.48 -12.78
CA ILE A 102 -9.41 12.16 -11.59
C ILE A 102 -9.36 13.68 -11.79
N ASP A 103 -9.39 14.43 -10.69
CA ASP A 103 -9.25 15.87 -10.72
C ASP A 103 -7.85 16.30 -11.24
N TRP A 104 -7.75 17.58 -11.61
CA TRP A 104 -6.55 18.13 -12.22
C TRP A 104 -5.31 18.07 -11.31
N GLU A 105 -5.48 18.28 -10.00
CA GLU A 105 -4.36 18.30 -9.05
C GLU A 105 -3.82 16.88 -8.84
N THR A 106 -4.72 15.93 -8.62
CA THR A 106 -4.39 14.49 -8.54
C THR A 106 -3.70 14.01 -9.82
N ARG A 107 -4.19 14.43 -10.99
CA ARG A 107 -3.57 14.13 -12.29
C ARG A 107 -2.16 14.69 -12.41
N ALA A 108 -1.94 15.94 -12.02
CA ALA A 108 -0.64 16.60 -12.10
C ALA A 108 0.39 15.87 -11.21
N VAL A 109 0.01 15.54 -9.97
CA VAL A 109 0.88 14.81 -9.04
C VAL A 109 1.20 13.41 -9.57
N ARG A 110 0.20 12.66 -10.04
CA ARG A 110 0.38 11.32 -10.61
C ARG A 110 1.35 11.34 -11.80
N LEU A 111 1.15 12.25 -12.75
CA LEU A 111 2.03 12.40 -13.92
C LEU A 111 3.47 12.74 -13.53
N LEU A 112 3.65 13.62 -12.54
CA LEU A 112 4.98 13.99 -12.04
C LEU A 112 5.68 12.78 -11.41
N ILE A 113 4.98 12.04 -10.56
CA ILE A 113 5.52 10.84 -9.90
C ILE A 113 5.90 9.78 -10.93
N GLU A 114 5.00 9.50 -11.89
CA GLU A 114 5.26 8.53 -12.96
C GLU A 114 6.49 8.93 -13.79
N ALA A 115 6.60 10.19 -14.19
CA ALA A 115 7.75 10.69 -14.95
C ALA A 115 9.06 10.55 -14.18
N VAL A 116 9.07 10.88 -12.88
CA VAL A 116 10.27 10.74 -12.03
C VAL A 116 10.67 9.27 -11.89
N CYS A 117 9.71 8.38 -11.65
CA CYS A 117 9.95 6.94 -11.55
C CYS A 117 10.51 6.35 -12.85
N ASP A 118 9.97 6.77 -14.00
CA ASP A 118 10.44 6.35 -15.32
C ASP A 118 11.89 6.82 -15.56
N VAL A 119 12.21 8.09 -15.28
CA VAL A 119 13.58 8.63 -15.40
C VAL A 119 14.55 7.94 -14.44
N ALA A 120 14.09 7.59 -13.23
CA ALA A 120 14.88 6.87 -12.24
C ALA A 120 15.06 5.38 -12.54
N ARG A 121 14.37 4.84 -13.57
CA ARG A 121 14.32 3.41 -13.90
C ARG A 121 13.83 2.56 -12.73
N THR A 122 12.89 3.10 -11.96
CA THR A 122 12.24 2.44 -10.82
C THR A 122 10.72 2.51 -11.00
N PRO A 123 10.14 1.70 -11.91
CA PRO A 123 8.73 1.78 -12.24
C PRO A 123 7.85 1.46 -11.02
N LEU A 124 6.68 2.10 -10.98
CA LEU A 124 5.71 1.85 -9.91
C LEU A 124 5.10 0.44 -10.04
N PRO A 125 4.97 -0.31 -8.93
CA PRO A 125 4.27 -1.60 -8.94
C PRO A 125 2.75 -1.46 -9.11
N LEU A 126 2.22 -0.23 -9.05
CA LEU A 126 0.78 0.09 -9.14
C LEU A 126 0.24 0.14 -10.58
N ARG A 127 1.03 -0.28 -11.57
CA ARG A 127 0.62 -0.28 -12.99
C ARG A 127 -0.29 -1.49 -13.27
N ASN A 128 -1.46 -1.54 -12.64
CA ASN A 128 -2.51 -2.42 -13.09
C ASN A 128 -3.14 -1.77 -14.34
N GLU A 129 -2.99 -2.46 -15.46
CA GLU A 129 -3.65 -2.23 -16.76
C GLU A 129 -3.20 -1.00 -17.59
N ARG A 130 -2.09 -1.17 -18.30
CA ARG A 130 -2.05 -0.75 -19.70
C ARG A 130 -2.44 -1.96 -20.57
N SER A 131 -3.74 -2.20 -20.67
CA SER A 131 -4.33 -3.07 -21.68
C SER A 131 -5.57 -2.39 -22.25
N ASN A 132 -5.39 -1.50 -23.22
CA ASN A 132 -5.99 -1.67 -24.54
C ASN A 132 -5.36 -0.67 -25.51
N ASP A 133 -5.19 -1.14 -26.74
CA ASP A 133 -4.59 -0.48 -27.91
C ASP A 133 -5.10 0.95 -28.20
#